data_AF-A0A645F489-F1
#
_entry.id   AF-A0A645F489-F1
#
_cell.length_a   1.000
_cell.length_b   1.000
_cell.length_c   1.000
_cell.angle_alpha   90.00
_cell.angle_beta   90.00
_cell.angle_gamma   90.00
#
_symmetry.space_group_name_H-M   'P 1'
#
loop_
_entity.id
_entity.type
_entity.pdbx_description
1 polymer ?
#
loop_
_entity_poly.entity_id
_entity_poly.type
_entity_poly.pdbx_seq_one_letter_code
_entity_poly.pdbx_strand_id
1 'polypeptide(L)'
;MILLCGHYEGVDERIIEEIVDEEISIGNYVLTGGELPAAVVVDCVSRLVDKVLPADECFTDESIYSGLLEYPQYTRPPIFHGKAVPEVLSSGNHARIAKWRHEQAVRLTLDKRPDLICNNMGTEVDIKPERHEKT
;
A
#
# COMPACT_ATOMS: atom_id res chain seq x y z
N MET A 1 4.85 -6.58 -23.14
CA MET A 1 3.80 -5.59 -22.82
C MET A 1 4.00 -4.39 -23.72
N ILE A 2 2.94 -3.92 -24.38
CA ILE A 2 2.89 -2.66 -25.13
C ILE A 2 1.82 -1.81 -24.44
N LEU A 3 2.12 -0.55 -24.14
CA LEU A 3 1.18 0.36 -23.49
C LEU A 3 0.82 1.48 -24.46
N LEU A 4 -0.46 1.58 -24.82
CA LEU A 4 -0.98 2.64 -25.68
C LEU A 4 -1.38 3.84 -24.82
N CYS A 5 -0.61 4.94 -24.91
CA CYS A 5 -0.90 6.16 -24.17
C CYS A 5 -1.81 7.07 -24.99
N GLY A 6 -3.06 7.24 -24.56
CA GLY A 6 -3.98 8.21 -25.13
C GLY A 6 -3.61 9.65 -24.73
N HIS A 7 -3.93 10.61 -25.60
CA HIS A 7 -3.79 12.04 -25.35
C HIS A 7 -5.02 12.77 -25.90
N TYR A 8 -5.21 14.04 -25.52
CA TYR A 8 -6.41 14.82 -25.89
C TYR A 8 -7.70 14.17 -25.36
N GLU A 9 -8.67 13.89 -26.24
CA GLU A 9 -9.95 13.26 -25.91
C GLU A 9 -9.88 11.72 -25.88
N GLY A 10 -8.71 11.14 -26.19
CA GLY A 10 -8.50 9.70 -26.17
C GLY A 10 -8.01 9.14 -27.50
N VAL A 11 -8.28 7.85 -27.71
CA VAL A 11 -7.96 7.11 -28.92
C VAL A 11 -9.25 6.80 -29.67
N ASP A 12 -9.20 6.72 -31.00
CA ASP A 12 -10.36 6.31 -31.81
C ASP A 12 -10.83 4.92 -31.39
N GLU A 13 -12.13 4.79 -31.09
CA GLU A 13 -12.75 3.56 -30.60
C GLU A 13 -12.44 2.34 -31.49
N ARG A 14 -12.35 2.52 -32.81
CA ARG A 14 -12.07 1.41 -33.73
C ARG A 14 -10.66 0.86 -33.58
N ILE A 15 -9.71 1.67 -33.13
CA ILE A 15 -8.36 1.21 -32.79
C ILE A 15 -8.43 0.39 -31.50
N ILE A 16 -9.22 0.84 -30.53
CA ILE A 16 -9.42 0.11 -29.27
C ILE A 16 -10.01 -1.26 -29.57
N GLU A 17 -11.11 -1.32 -30.33
CA GLU A 17 -11.78 -2.56 -30.71
C GLU A 17 -10.90 -3.53 -31.52
N GLU A 18 -9.98 -3.02 -32.36
CA GLU A 18 -9.17 -3.85 -33.27
C GLU A 18 -7.87 -4.37 -32.62
N ILE A 19 -7.21 -3.58 -31.77
CA ILE A 19 -5.85 -3.89 -31.30
C ILE A 19 -5.63 -3.83 -29.78
N VAL A 20 -6.59 -3.34 -28.99
CA VAL A 20 -6.43 -3.24 -27.53
C VAL A 20 -7.05 -4.45 -26.85
N ASP A 21 -6.23 -5.23 -26.14
CA ASP A 21 -6.70 -6.40 -25.40
C ASP A 21 -7.40 -6.02 -24.09
N GLU A 22 -6.89 -5.01 -23.38
CA GLU A 22 -7.34 -4.60 -22.05
C GLU A 22 -7.26 -3.07 -21.87
N GLU A 23 -8.26 -2.51 -21.19
CA GLU A 23 -8.26 -1.12 -20.73
C GLU A 23 -8.06 -1.06 -19.21
N ILE A 24 -7.05 -0.31 -18.78
CA ILE A 24 -6.64 -0.24 -17.37
C ILE A 24 -6.74 1.20 -16.88
N SER A 25 -7.45 1.39 -15.75
CA SER A 25 -7.43 2.64 -14.99
C SER A 25 -6.60 2.49 -13.71
N ILE A 26 -5.80 3.51 -13.39
CA ILE A 26 -5.02 3.58 -12.14
C ILE A 26 -5.75 4.30 -11.00
N GLY A 27 -7.01 4.69 -11.20
CA GLY A 27 -7.87 5.23 -10.15
C GLY A 27 -8.98 6.15 -10.64
N ASN A 28 -9.85 6.55 -9.70
CA ASN A 28 -11.03 7.38 -9.97
C ASN A 28 -10.69 8.88 -10.03
N TYR A 29 -9.91 9.27 -11.04
CA TYR A 29 -9.54 10.66 -11.33
C TYR A 29 -9.15 10.80 -12.81
N VAL A 30 -9.11 12.04 -13.31
CA VAL A 30 -8.80 12.35 -14.72
C VAL A 30 -7.38 12.92 -14.83
N LEU A 31 -6.62 12.43 -15.81
CA LEU A 31 -5.29 12.92 -16.16
C LEU A 31 -5.29 13.50 -17.58
N THR A 32 -4.25 14.25 -17.92
CA THR A 32 -4.10 14.89 -19.23
C THR A 32 -3.66 13.93 -20.34
N GLY A 33 -3.13 12.77 -19.98
CA GLY A 33 -2.57 11.77 -20.90
C GLY A 33 -2.24 10.44 -20.21
N GLY A 34 -1.96 9.42 -21.01
CA GLY A 34 -1.71 8.04 -20.57
C GLY A 34 -0.29 7.74 -20.08
N GLU A 35 0.64 8.70 -20.17
CA GLU A 35 2.07 8.47 -19.88
C GLU A 35 2.32 8.18 -18.39
N LEU A 36 1.64 8.90 -17.49
CA LEU A 36 1.75 8.65 -16.05
C LEU A 36 1.13 7.31 -15.64
N PRO A 37 -0.10 6.94 -16.07
CA PRO A 37 -0.61 5.59 -15.88
C PRO A 37 0.32 4.49 -16.39
N ALA A 38 0.88 4.68 -17.59
CA ALA A 38 1.81 3.71 -18.16
C ALA A 38 3.07 3.56 -17.29
N ALA A 39 3.65 4.66 -16.83
CA ALA A 39 4.80 4.64 -15.92
C ALA A 39 4.49 3.94 -14.58
N VAL A 40 3.29 4.19 -14.01
CA VAL A 40 2.83 3.52 -12.78
C VAL A 40 2.72 2.01 -12.98
N VAL A 41 2.08 1.57 -14.07
CA VAL A 41 1.95 0.13 -14.37
C VAL A 41 3.32 -0.52 -14.57
N VAL A 42 4.22 0.14 -15.31
CA VAL A 42 5.59 -0.35 -15.51
C VAL A 42 6.32 -0.49 -14.17
N ASP A 43 6.25 0.50 -13.28
CA ASP A 43 6.89 0.43 -11.95
C ASP A 43 6.32 -0.73 -11.13
N CYS A 44 5.00 -0.82 -10.99
CA CYS A 44 4.32 -1.88 -10.24
C CYS A 44 4.70 -3.29 -10.72
N VAL A 45 4.69 -3.52 -12.04
CA VAL A 45 4.96 -4.84 -12.63
C VAL A 45 6.46 -5.16 -12.62
N SER A 46 7.33 -4.17 -12.90
CA SER A 46 8.77 -4.41 -13.01
C SER A 46 9.37 -4.86 -11.67
N ARG A 47 8.83 -4.39 -10.55
CA ARG A 47 9.25 -4.83 -9.21
C ARG A 47 9.12 -6.34 -9.04
N LEU A 48 8.13 -6.99 -9.65
CA LEU A 48 7.88 -8.43 -9.55
C LEU A 48 8.83 -9.28 -10.40
N VAL A 49 9.67 -8.66 -11.22
CA VAL A 49 10.65 -9.35 -12.05
C VAL A 49 11.86 -9.75 -11.20
N ASP A 50 12.29 -11.01 -11.35
CA ASP A 50 13.45 -11.55 -10.64
C ASP A 50 14.67 -10.61 -10.74
N LYS A 51 15.30 -10.35 -9.58
CA LYS A 51 16.49 -9.48 -9.40
C LYS A 51 16.27 -7.97 -9.56
N VAL A 52 15.05 -7.49 -9.79
CA VAL A 52 14.79 -6.04 -9.75
C VAL A 52 14.82 -5.52 -8.31
N LEU A 53 14.21 -6.26 -7.37
CA LEU A 53 14.35 -5.99 -5.94
C LEU A 53 15.38 -6.94 -5.30
N PRO A 54 16.12 -6.46 -4.29
CA PRO A 54 17.22 -7.20 -3.69
C PRO A 54 16.80 -8.33 -2.74
N ALA A 55 15.54 -8.36 -2.26
CA ALA A 55 15.05 -9.34 -1.30
C ALA A 55 13.57 -9.68 -1.53
N ASP A 56 13.22 -10.96 -1.37
CA ASP A 56 11.85 -11.47 -1.54
C ASP A 56 10.88 -10.92 -0.48
N GLU A 57 11.41 -10.57 0.70
CA GLU A 57 10.67 -9.97 1.82
C GLU A 57 10.06 -8.60 1.46
N CYS A 58 10.56 -7.94 0.40
CA CYS A 58 10.01 -6.68 -0.10
C CYS A 58 8.61 -6.82 -0.72
N PHE A 59 8.14 -8.04 -1.00
CA PHE A 59 6.82 -8.28 -1.59
C PHE A 59 5.80 -8.77 -0.57
N THR A 60 6.24 -9.54 0.43
CA THR A 60 5.33 -10.26 1.34
C THR A 60 4.78 -9.39 2.47
N ASP A 61 5.55 -8.39 2.91
CA ASP A 61 5.17 -7.48 4.02
C ASP A 61 4.44 -6.21 3.55
N GLU A 62 4.07 -6.12 2.27
CA GLU A 62 3.42 -4.93 1.71
C GLU A 62 1.95 -4.78 2.11
N SER A 63 1.53 -3.50 2.20
CA SER A 63 0.23 -3.09 2.74
C SER A 63 -0.99 -3.71 2.04
N ILE A 64 -0.88 -4.00 0.75
CA ILE A 64 -2.01 -4.52 -0.05
C ILE A 64 -2.02 -6.05 -0.06
N TYR A 65 -0.85 -6.69 0.05
CA TYR A 65 -0.75 -8.15 0.08
C TYR A 65 -1.24 -8.73 1.41
N SER A 66 -0.95 -8.07 2.52
CA SER A 66 -1.36 -8.49 3.87
C SER A 66 -2.80 -8.08 4.24
N GLY A 67 -3.42 -7.18 3.47
CA GLY A 67 -4.74 -6.61 3.77
C GLY A 67 -4.74 -5.55 4.89
N LEU A 68 -3.57 -5.16 5.40
CA LEU A 68 -3.41 -4.12 6.41
C LEU A 68 -2.43 -3.06 5.91
N LEU A 69 -2.72 -1.78 6.15
CA LEU A 69 -1.74 -0.71 5.97
C LEU A 69 -0.50 -0.95 6.85
N GLU A 70 0.66 -0.57 6.35
CA GLU A 70 1.91 -0.64 7.11
C GLU A 70 1.87 0.18 8.41
N TYR A 71 2.60 -0.32 9.40
CA TYR A 71 2.81 0.35 10.67
C TYR A 71 3.70 1.60 10.51
N PRO A 72 3.61 2.59 11.41
CA PRO A 72 4.39 3.80 11.29
C PRO A 72 5.89 3.50 11.48
N GLN A 73 6.69 3.92 10.50
CA GLN A 73 8.13 3.75 10.50
C GLN A 73 8.83 4.92 11.22
N TYR A 74 9.88 4.60 11.96
CA TYR A 74 10.67 5.58 12.70
C TYR A 74 12.15 5.36 12.40
N THR A 75 12.88 6.46 12.22
CA THR A 75 14.32 6.46 12.03
C THR A 75 14.94 7.57 12.88
N ARG A 76 16.27 7.69 12.85
CA ARG A 76 16.99 8.75 13.56
C ARG A 76 16.56 10.14 13.05
N PRO A 77 16.53 11.17 13.91
CA PRO A 77 16.94 11.19 15.32
C PRO A 77 15.87 10.67 16.31
N PRO A 78 16.24 10.29 17.55
CA PRO A 78 15.29 9.78 18.55
C PRO A 78 14.17 10.76 18.95
N ILE A 79 14.41 12.06 18.85
CA ILE A 79 13.43 13.12 19.12
C ILE A 79 13.44 14.09 17.94
N PHE A 80 12.28 14.26 17.30
CA PHE A 80 12.08 15.21 16.19
C PHE A 80 10.97 16.18 16.57
N HIS A 81 11.29 17.48 16.68
CA HIS A 81 10.37 18.54 17.15
C HIS A 81 9.62 18.18 18.45
N GLY A 82 10.34 17.64 19.44
CA GLY A 82 9.76 17.23 20.72
C GLY A 82 8.95 15.92 20.69
N LYS A 83 8.83 15.26 19.54
CA LYS A 83 8.19 13.95 19.40
C LYS A 83 9.24 12.84 19.47
N ALA A 84 9.14 11.99 20.48
CA ALA A 84 10.04 10.86 20.67
C ALA A 84 9.60 9.63 19.86
N VAL A 85 10.56 8.82 19.43
CA VAL A 85 10.31 7.47 18.93
C VAL A 85 9.69 6.62 20.05
N PRO A 86 8.64 5.81 19.78
CA PRO A 86 8.05 4.93 20.78
C PRO A 86 9.09 4.04 21.48
N GLU A 87 9.09 4.03 22.82
CA GLU A 87 10.08 3.29 23.62
C GLU A 87 10.12 1.79 23.29
N VAL A 88 8.97 1.21 22.93
CA VAL A 88 8.86 -0.18 22.50
C VAL A 88 9.80 -0.51 21.34
N LEU A 89 10.00 0.43 20.41
CA LEU A 89 10.91 0.27 19.27
C LEU A 89 12.39 0.34 19.66
N SER A 90 12.69 0.91 20.83
CA SER A 90 14.06 0.99 21.38
C SER A 90 14.35 -0.10 22.43
N SER A 91 13.36 -0.96 22.74
CA SER A 91 13.46 -1.95 23.83
C SER A 91 14.34 -3.17 23.51
N GLY A 92 14.68 -3.38 22.23
CA GLY A 92 15.38 -4.60 21.76
C GLY A 92 14.56 -5.88 21.84
N ASN A 93 13.31 -5.83 22.33
CA ASN A 93 12.44 -7.00 22.44
C ASN A 93 11.66 -7.21 21.14
N HIS A 94 12.16 -8.10 20.29
CA HIS A 94 11.56 -8.40 18.98
C HIS A 94 10.08 -8.79 19.05
N ALA A 95 9.69 -9.60 20.05
CA ALA A 95 8.29 -10.01 20.21
C ALA A 95 7.36 -8.82 20.55
N ARG A 96 7.80 -7.92 21.44
CA ARG A 96 7.04 -6.70 21.76
C ARG A 96 6.96 -5.74 20.57
N ILE A 97 8.04 -5.62 19.80
CA ILE A 97 8.08 -4.79 18.60
C ILE A 97 7.12 -5.34 17.54
N ALA A 98 7.15 -6.65 17.27
CA ALA A 98 6.25 -7.28 16.30
C ALA A 98 4.78 -7.11 16.69
N LYS A 99 4.44 -7.35 17.96
CA LYS A 99 3.09 -7.14 18.48
C LYS A 99 2.63 -5.68 18.30
N TRP A 100 3.47 -4.73 18.71
CA TRP A 100 3.14 -3.30 18.57
C TRP A 100 2.97 -2.88 17.10
N ARG A 101 3.83 -3.36 16.19
CA ARG A 101 3.73 -3.11 14.76
C ARG A 101 2.40 -3.58 14.20
N HIS A 102 1.99 -4.80 14.52
CA HIS A 102 0.70 -5.35 14.10
C HIS A 102 -0.49 -4.52 14.64
N GLU A 103 -0.48 -4.18 15.93
CA GLU A 103 -1.53 -3.35 16.54
C GLU A 103 -1.64 -1.97 15.87
N GLN A 104 -0.52 -1.34 15.52
CA GLN A 104 -0.53 -0.07 14.80
C GLN A 104 -1.05 -0.21 13.36
N ALA A 105 -0.65 -1.26 12.64
CA ALA A 105 -1.12 -1.55 11.29
C ALA A 105 -2.65 -1.72 11.24
N VAL A 106 -3.19 -2.53 12.16
CA VAL A 106 -4.65 -2.72 12.32
C VAL A 106 -5.34 -1.40 12.62
N ARG A 107 -4.83 -0.63 13.59
CA ARG A 107 -5.40 0.67 13.98
C ARG A 107 -5.42 1.66 12.80
N LEU A 108 -4.31 1.79 12.07
CA LEU A 108 -4.20 2.68 10.91
C LEU A 108 -5.15 2.28 9.79
N THR A 109 -5.30 0.98 9.56
CA THR A 109 -6.20 0.45 8.53
C THR A 109 -7.64 0.77 8.87
N LEU A 110 -8.08 0.50 10.11
CA LEU A 110 -9.43 0.83 10.57
C LEU A 110 -9.75 2.34 10.46
N ASP A 111 -8.77 3.19 10.73
CA ASP A 111 -8.93 4.65 10.70
C ASP A 111 -8.97 5.22 9.27
N LYS A 112 -8.10 4.74 8.37
CA LYS A 112 -7.90 5.35 7.04
C LYS A 112 -8.50 4.58 5.87
N ARG A 113 -8.51 3.25 5.95
CA ARG A 113 -8.94 2.34 4.88
C ARG A 113 -9.72 1.15 5.45
N PRO A 114 -10.85 1.41 6.17
CA PRO A 114 -11.64 0.33 6.77
C PRO A 114 -12.17 -0.67 5.73
N ASP A 115 -12.29 -0.23 4.48
CA ASP A 115 -12.66 -1.07 3.33
C ASP A 115 -11.70 -2.25 3.09
N LEU A 116 -10.41 -2.11 3.41
CA LEU A 116 -9.43 -3.19 3.25
C LEU A 116 -9.72 -4.39 4.17
N ILE A 117 -10.29 -4.15 5.35
CA ILE A 117 -10.62 -5.20 6.32
C ILE A 117 -11.93 -5.90 5.93
N CYS A 118 -12.92 -5.13 5.48
CA CYS A 118 -14.23 -5.67 5.07
C CYS A 118 -14.14 -6.60 3.85
N ASN A 119 -13.20 -6.35 2.94
CA ASN A 119 -13.00 -7.21 1.76
C ASN A 119 -12.20 -8.49 2.06
N ASN A 120 -11.51 -8.56 3.21
CA ASN A 120 -10.68 -9.70 3.62
C ASN A 120 -11.40 -10.64 4.62
N MET A 121 -12.74 -10.74 4.57
CA MET A 121 -13.55 -11.64 5.41
C MET A 121 -13.37 -13.14 5.08
N GLY A 122 -12.11 -13.60 5.07
CA GLY A 122 -11.68 -15.00 5.20
C GLY A 122 -10.63 -15.20 6.31
N THR A 123 -10.08 -14.13 6.89
CA THR A 123 -9.17 -14.20 8.04
C THR A 123 -9.80 -13.47 9.22
N GLU A 124 -10.17 -14.20 10.27
CA GLU A 124 -10.61 -13.66 11.55
C GLU A 124 -9.50 -12.77 12.14
N VAL A 125 -9.58 -11.47 11.89
CA VAL A 125 -8.75 -10.50 12.61
C VAL A 125 -9.41 -10.29 13.96
N ASP A 126 -8.79 -10.85 15.01
CA ASP A 126 -9.19 -10.70 16.40
C ASP A 126 -8.98 -9.24 16.87
N ILE A 127 -9.87 -8.34 16.45
CA ILE A 127 -9.85 -6.94 16.86
C ILE A 127 -10.53 -6.86 18.23
N LYS A 128 -9.73 -6.84 19.32
CA LYS A 128 -10.23 -6.39 20.62
C LYS A 128 -10.18 -4.85 20.64
N PRO A 129 -11.32 -4.14 20.67
CA PRO A 129 -11.31 -2.70 20.81
C PRO A 129 -10.86 -2.32 22.22
N GLU A 130 -9.67 -1.74 22.35
CA GLU A 130 -9.30 -1.05 23.59
C GLU A 130 -10.16 0.22 23.70
N ARG A 131 -11.19 0.15 24.55
CA ARG A 131 -11.94 1.32 24.98
C ARG A 131 -11.00 2.22 25.80
N HIS A 132 -10.51 3.29 25.20
CA HIS A 132 -9.98 4.40 25.98
C HIS A 132 -11.16 5.12 26.66
N GLU A 133 -11.43 4.75 27.91
CA GLU A 133 -12.18 5.60 28.84
C GLU A 133 -11.40 6.91 29.01
N LYS A 134 -11.90 7.98 28.40
CA LYS A 134 -11.44 9.34 28.70
C LYS A 134 -11.91 9.69 30.11
N THR A 135 -10.95 9.85 31.02
CA THR A 135 -11.14 10.54 32.31
C THR A 135 -11.04 12.05 32.10
#